data_AF-A0A8H3CYI5-F1
#
_entry.id   AF-A0A8H3CYI5-F1
#
_cell.length_a   1.000
_cell.length_b   1.000
_cell.length_c   1.000
_cell.angle_alpha   90.00
_cell.angle_beta   90.00
_cell.angle_gamma   90.00
#
_symmetry.space_group_name_H-M   'P 1'
#
loop_
_entity.id
_entity.type
_entity.pdbx_description
1 polymer ?
#
loop_
_entity_poly.entity_id
_entity_poly.type
_entity_poly.pdbx_seq_one_letter_code
_entity_poly.pdbx_strand_id
1 'polypeptide(L)'
;MLRQFTRCGKLCVPLVGSGDLRLTAVHPVRHARRCRTTVSGPELVPPLGSNVVVAMSGGVDSSVTAALLKRDRQDLKISGVFMRNWDTRDESGSDLGCEWEKDWEDVKRVCEQIGIPYQLKDFSRQYWTRVFTPALEAWTNGQTPNPDCGREIKFGALFESIISPGDKSTWLATGHYAKISYHHGRPRLMRAKDGNKDQTYYLSSVGESKLKRTLFPLSDLTKPSIRALAQEMKLSTAERGESMGLCFVGERRKFDQFLSEYIPTTHGPILLYPSMKQIGEHKGLHTLTIGQNARIPGQPKKLFVARKEGTAMVVVDDVNHPALMCESVALVDWKWISENAEEVEELNEKASTAEGIPVVTQIRHRMTPVPGILRKL
;
A
#
# COMPACT_ATOMS: atom_id res chain seq x y z
N MET A 1 25.65 6.50 15.08
CA MET A 1 24.99 6.95 16.32
C MET A 1 24.44 8.35 16.06
N LEU A 2 23.17 8.49 15.69
CA LEU A 2 22.48 9.77 15.65
C LEU A 2 21.02 9.56 16.04
N ARG A 3 20.59 10.47 16.89
CA ARG A 3 19.63 10.28 17.96
C ARG A 3 18.19 10.45 17.48
N GLN A 4 17.31 9.76 18.20
CA GLN A 4 15.87 9.98 18.24
C GLN A 4 15.50 11.46 18.15
N PHE A 5 14.57 11.78 17.24
CA PHE A 5 13.57 12.80 17.50
C PHE A 5 12.19 12.25 17.10
N THR A 6 11.32 12.22 18.09
CA THR A 6 9.96 11.70 18.06
C THR A 6 8.96 12.71 17.49
N ARG A 7 7.93 12.16 16.83
CA ARG A 7 6.53 12.62 16.72
C ARG A 7 6.28 14.10 16.40
N CYS A 8 5.64 14.38 15.26
CA CYS A 8 4.47 15.28 15.24
C CYS A 8 3.62 15.11 13.98
N GLY A 9 2.34 15.49 14.12
CA GLY A 9 1.21 15.20 13.25
C GLY A 9 1.29 15.75 11.81
N LYS A 10 0.50 15.09 10.98
CA LYS A 10 0.46 15.15 9.53
C LYS A 10 -0.35 16.33 9.03
N LEU A 11 0.11 16.91 7.93
CA LEU A 11 -0.71 17.72 7.05
C LEU A 11 -0.66 17.03 5.67
N CYS A 12 -1.79 16.48 5.23
CA CYS A 12 -2.04 16.19 3.82
C CYS A 12 -2.73 17.44 3.31
N VAL A 13 -2.03 18.22 2.48
CA VAL A 13 -2.52 19.49 1.97
C VAL A 13 -2.58 19.41 0.45
N PRO A 14 -3.69 19.83 -0.16
CA PRO A 14 -3.96 19.48 -1.54
C PRO A 14 -3.16 20.30 -2.62
N LEU A 15 -3.44 20.08 -3.91
CA LEU A 15 -3.25 20.90 -5.14
C LEU A 15 -4.29 20.40 -6.16
N VAL A 16 -5.17 21.21 -6.78
CA VAL A 16 -5.99 20.75 -7.93
C VAL A 16 -5.27 21.14 -9.22
N GLY A 17 -5.07 20.17 -10.09
CA GLY A 17 -4.74 20.40 -11.49
C GLY A 17 -4.64 19.08 -12.23
N SER A 18 -5.37 18.94 -13.34
CA SER A 18 -4.92 18.09 -14.44
C SER A 18 -3.72 18.79 -15.06
N GLY A 19 -2.53 18.27 -14.76
CA GLY A 19 -1.25 18.81 -15.15
C GLY A 19 -0.14 18.10 -14.37
N ASP A 20 1.01 17.96 -14.99
CA ASP A 20 2.18 17.38 -14.34
C ASP A 20 2.49 18.22 -13.08
N LEU A 21 2.84 17.57 -11.96
CA LEU A 21 3.31 18.28 -10.77
C LEU A 21 4.78 18.00 -10.52
N ARG A 22 5.48 18.96 -9.93
CA ARG A 22 6.84 18.78 -9.43
C ARG A 22 6.84 18.82 -7.91
N LEU A 23 7.32 17.75 -7.30
CA LEU A 23 7.63 17.69 -5.88
C LEU A 23 9.12 17.96 -5.69
N THR A 24 9.49 18.96 -4.88
CA THR A 24 10.88 19.29 -4.55
C THR A 24 11.16 19.05 -3.07
N ALA A 25 12.24 18.36 -2.72
CA ALA A 25 12.67 18.18 -1.34
C ALA A 25 13.13 19.52 -0.74
N VAL A 26 12.88 19.74 0.54
CA VAL A 26 13.39 20.91 1.28
C VAL A 26 14.33 20.46 2.39
N HIS A 27 15.41 21.20 2.61
CA HIS A 27 16.25 21.04 3.80
C HIS A 27 15.40 21.28 5.07
N PRO A 28 15.71 20.63 6.20
CA PRO A 28 14.92 20.77 7.41
C PRO A 28 15.02 22.22 7.95
N VAL A 29 14.06 23.06 7.59
CA VAL A 29 13.89 24.40 8.16
C VAL A 29 13.14 24.26 9.48
N ARG A 30 13.65 24.92 10.53
CA ARG A 30 13.20 24.82 11.94
C ARG A 30 11.79 25.36 12.26
N HIS A 31 10.93 25.61 11.27
CA HIS A 31 9.62 26.22 11.53
C HIS A 31 8.48 25.59 10.71
N ALA A 32 7.98 24.45 11.19
CA ALA A 32 6.59 24.06 10.91
C ALA A 32 5.69 24.67 12.00
N ARG A 33 4.91 25.70 11.67
CA ARG A 33 3.87 26.23 12.58
C ARG A 33 2.80 25.15 12.79
N ARG A 34 2.48 24.87 14.06
CA ARG A 34 1.38 23.98 14.45
C ARG A 34 0.05 24.59 14.02
N CYS A 35 -0.63 23.97 13.06
CA CYS A 35 -2.05 24.22 12.84
C CYS A 35 -2.84 23.28 13.77
N ARG A 36 -3.50 23.84 14.80
CA ARG A 36 -4.47 23.10 15.63
C ARG A 36 -5.79 23.05 14.87
N THR A 37 -6.11 21.92 14.25
CA THR A 37 -7.47 21.61 13.80
C THR A 37 -8.07 20.56 14.73
N THR A 38 -8.54 21.02 15.89
CA THR A 38 -9.41 20.23 16.78
C THR A 38 -10.86 20.50 16.39
N VAL A 39 -11.32 19.86 15.31
CA VAL A 39 -12.76 19.70 15.06
C VAL A 39 -12.96 18.26 14.58
N SER A 40 -13.09 17.33 15.53
CA SER A 40 -13.62 16.00 15.26
C SER A 40 -15.11 16.14 15.01
N GLY A 41 -15.54 16.04 13.75
CA GLY A 41 -16.95 15.80 13.44
C GLY A 41 -17.38 14.41 13.96
N PRO A 42 -18.69 14.14 14.09
CA PRO A 42 -19.15 12.82 14.49
C PRO A 42 -18.59 11.77 13.53
N GLU A 43 -18.00 10.71 14.11
CA GLU A 43 -17.52 9.56 13.35
C GLU A 43 -18.69 8.99 12.55
N LEU A 44 -18.52 8.76 11.25
CA LEU A 44 -19.56 8.12 10.45
C LEU A 44 -19.56 6.64 10.82
N VAL A 45 -20.37 6.29 11.81
CA VAL A 45 -20.56 4.91 12.25
C VAL A 45 -21.61 4.26 11.35
N PRO A 46 -21.46 2.97 10.98
CA PRO A 46 -22.51 2.24 10.28
C PRO A 46 -23.84 2.33 11.05
N PRO A 47 -24.96 2.69 10.39
CA PRO A 47 -26.27 2.68 11.02
C PRO A 47 -26.65 1.32 11.61
N LEU A 48 -27.55 1.32 12.59
CA LEU A 48 -28.14 0.10 13.16
C LEU A 48 -28.63 -0.85 12.05
N GLY A 49 -28.27 -2.13 12.18
CA GLY A 49 -28.67 -3.17 11.23
C GLY A 49 -27.90 -3.18 9.91
N SER A 50 -26.87 -2.33 9.76
CA SER A 50 -25.98 -2.35 8.58
C SER A 50 -25.25 -3.69 8.46
N ASN A 51 -24.97 -4.08 7.21
CA ASN A 51 -24.15 -5.24 6.89
C ASN A 51 -22.68 -4.82 6.86
N VAL A 52 -21.85 -5.43 7.69
CA VAL A 52 -20.40 -5.22 7.66
C VAL A 52 -19.71 -6.48 7.18
N VAL A 53 -19.15 -6.40 5.98
CA VAL A 53 -18.40 -7.49 5.37
C VAL A 53 -16.91 -7.29 5.71
N VAL A 54 -16.33 -8.22 6.43
CA VAL A 54 -14.91 -8.21 6.82
C VAL A 54 -14.10 -8.93 5.74
N ALA A 55 -13.19 -8.22 5.08
CA ALA A 55 -12.22 -8.85 4.18
C ALA A 55 -11.18 -9.63 4.99
N MET A 56 -11.32 -10.95 4.99
CA MET A 56 -10.48 -11.87 5.75
C MET A 56 -9.45 -12.55 4.86
N SER A 57 -8.19 -12.56 5.31
CA SER A 57 -7.06 -13.13 4.56
C SER A 57 -6.50 -14.41 5.18
N GLY A 58 -7.18 -14.98 6.18
CA GLY A 58 -6.64 -16.05 7.03
C GLY A 58 -5.60 -15.57 8.05
N GLY A 59 -5.21 -14.29 8.01
CA GLY A 59 -4.23 -13.69 8.91
C GLY A 59 -4.83 -13.15 10.21
N VAL A 60 -4.01 -13.10 11.26
CA VAL A 60 -4.39 -12.66 12.62
C VAL A 60 -5.07 -11.28 12.66
N ASP A 61 -4.62 -10.34 11.82
CA ASP A 61 -5.17 -8.97 11.81
C ASP A 61 -6.64 -8.95 11.39
N SER A 62 -6.97 -9.68 10.33
CA SER A 62 -8.35 -9.80 9.85
C SER A 62 -9.23 -10.63 10.79
N SER A 63 -8.66 -11.63 11.46
CA SER A 63 -9.36 -12.42 12.48
C SER A 63 -9.75 -11.58 13.70
N VAL A 64 -8.81 -10.80 14.23
CA VAL A 64 -9.08 -9.87 15.35
C VAL A 64 -10.06 -8.78 14.93
N THR A 65 -9.97 -8.29 13.69
CA THR A 65 -10.94 -7.34 13.14
C THR A 65 -12.37 -7.89 13.20
N ALA A 66 -12.58 -9.11 12.72
CA ALA A 66 -13.89 -9.75 12.74
C ALA A 66 -14.39 -10.01 14.17
N ALA A 67 -13.50 -10.50 15.04
CA ALA A 67 -13.83 -10.79 16.43
C ALA A 67 -14.19 -9.54 17.24
N LEU A 68 -13.44 -8.44 17.07
CA LEU A 68 -13.74 -7.15 17.69
C LEU A 68 -15.10 -6.61 17.24
N LEU A 69 -15.38 -6.62 15.93
CA LEU A 69 -16.67 -6.17 15.42
C LEU A 69 -17.82 -7.03 15.95
N LYS A 70 -17.66 -8.36 15.96
CA LYS A 70 -18.67 -9.27 16.51
C LYS A 70 -18.94 -9.02 17.99
N ARG A 71 -17.89 -8.78 18.78
CA ARG A 71 -17.98 -8.56 20.23
C ARG A 71 -18.59 -7.18 20.56
N ASP A 72 -18.10 -6.14 19.89
CA ASP A 72 -18.34 -4.74 20.28
C ASP A 72 -19.53 -4.11 19.55
N ARG A 73 -20.00 -4.71 18.43
CA ARG A 73 -21.05 -4.16 17.57
C ARG A 73 -22.17 -5.15 17.31
N GLN A 74 -22.88 -5.52 18.37
CA GLN A 74 -24.03 -6.43 18.32
C GLN A 74 -25.22 -5.87 17.52
N ASP A 75 -25.21 -4.56 17.28
CA ASP A 75 -26.17 -3.82 16.47
C ASP A 75 -25.97 -4.01 14.94
N LEU A 76 -24.88 -4.66 14.53
CA LEU A 76 -24.50 -4.84 13.12
C LEU A 76 -24.56 -6.31 12.69
N LYS A 77 -24.76 -6.52 11.39
CA LYS A 77 -24.71 -7.86 10.77
C LYS A 77 -23.31 -8.10 10.21
N ILE A 78 -22.48 -8.82 10.96
CA ILE A 78 -21.09 -9.10 10.59
C ILE A 78 -20.99 -10.37 9.74
N SER A 79 -20.24 -10.33 8.64
CA SER A 79 -19.91 -11.50 7.82
C SER A 79 -18.45 -11.45 7.34
N GLY A 80 -17.85 -12.60 7.06
CA GLY A 80 -16.51 -12.72 6.50
C GLY A 80 -16.53 -12.91 4.98
N VAL A 81 -15.57 -12.33 4.27
CA VAL A 81 -15.29 -12.66 2.87
C VAL A 81 -13.81 -12.96 2.68
N PHE A 82 -13.52 -14.12 2.12
CA PHE A 82 -12.20 -14.48 1.64
C PHE A 82 -12.11 -14.25 0.13
N MET A 83 -10.99 -13.71 -0.33
CA MET A 83 -10.76 -13.44 -1.75
C MET A 83 -9.72 -14.40 -2.30
N ARG A 84 -10.10 -15.26 -3.24
CA ARG A 84 -9.15 -16.01 -4.06
C ARG A 84 -8.74 -15.12 -5.23
N ASN A 85 -7.50 -14.62 -5.21
CA ASN A 85 -6.99 -13.68 -6.22
C ASN A 85 -5.89 -14.27 -7.09
N TRP A 86 -5.39 -15.44 -6.74
CA TRP A 86 -4.33 -16.12 -7.43
C TRP A 86 -4.47 -17.61 -7.16
N ASP A 87 -4.35 -18.42 -8.21
CA ASP A 87 -4.36 -19.87 -8.10
C ASP A 87 -3.05 -20.40 -8.66
N THR A 88 -2.26 -21.05 -7.80
CA THR A 88 -0.97 -21.63 -8.20
C THR A 88 -1.14 -22.74 -9.24
N ARG A 89 -2.34 -23.36 -9.33
CA ARG A 89 -2.65 -24.32 -10.38
C ARG A 89 -2.65 -23.68 -11.77
N ASP A 90 -2.99 -22.39 -11.86
CA ASP A 90 -2.92 -21.63 -13.11
C ASP A 90 -1.47 -21.39 -13.55
N GLU A 91 -0.49 -21.51 -12.64
CA GLU A 91 0.95 -21.43 -12.96
C GLU A 91 1.54 -22.81 -13.30
N SER A 92 1.34 -23.80 -12.43
CA SER A 92 2.09 -25.06 -12.48
C SER A 92 1.32 -26.24 -13.07
N GLY A 93 0.01 -26.09 -13.30
CA GLY A 93 -0.87 -27.20 -13.69
C GLY A 93 -0.94 -28.34 -12.67
N SER A 94 -0.47 -28.12 -11.43
CA SER A 94 -0.40 -29.13 -10.38
C SER A 94 -1.14 -28.70 -9.12
N ASP A 95 -1.82 -29.62 -8.44
CA ASP A 95 -2.46 -29.38 -7.14
C ASP A 95 -1.48 -29.20 -5.96
N LEU A 96 -0.17 -29.31 -6.22
CA LEU A 96 0.87 -29.11 -5.21
C LEU A 96 1.07 -27.60 -4.96
N GLY A 97 0.54 -27.10 -3.84
CA GLY A 97 0.89 -25.77 -3.33
C GLY A 97 -0.22 -24.72 -3.27
N CYS A 98 -1.50 -25.11 -3.16
CA CYS A 98 -2.60 -24.16 -2.96
C CYS A 98 -2.53 -23.46 -1.59
N GLU A 99 -1.64 -22.48 -1.43
CA GLU A 99 -1.51 -21.68 -0.19
C GLU A 99 -2.84 -21.01 0.18
N TRP A 100 -3.62 -20.57 -0.81
CA TRP A 100 -4.91 -19.94 -0.59
C TRP A 100 -5.93 -20.87 0.08
N GLU A 101 -5.85 -22.19 -0.10
CA GLU A 101 -6.76 -23.14 0.55
C GLU A 101 -6.52 -23.20 2.06
N LYS A 102 -5.25 -23.13 2.48
CA LYS A 102 -4.90 -23.06 3.91
C LYS A 102 -5.42 -21.77 4.53
N ASP A 103 -5.23 -20.65 3.83
CA ASP A 103 -5.76 -19.34 4.25
C ASP A 103 -7.28 -19.37 4.36
N TRP A 104 -7.94 -20.03 3.41
CA TRP A 104 -9.38 -20.19 3.40
C TRP A 104 -9.87 -21.03 4.59
N GLU A 105 -9.23 -22.17 4.88
CA GLU A 105 -9.54 -22.99 6.05
C GLU A 105 -9.34 -22.22 7.37
N ASP A 106 -8.31 -21.37 7.46
CA ASP A 106 -8.14 -20.47 8.61
C ASP A 106 -9.29 -19.47 8.74
N VAL A 107 -9.78 -18.91 7.64
CA VAL A 107 -10.98 -18.05 7.66
C VAL A 107 -12.20 -18.82 8.14
N LYS A 108 -12.46 -20.03 7.64
CA LYS A 108 -13.59 -20.85 8.10
C LYS A 108 -13.53 -21.09 9.60
N ARG A 109 -12.40 -21.58 10.09
CA ARG A 109 -12.18 -21.85 11.53
C ARG A 109 -12.46 -20.64 12.39
N VAL A 110 -11.94 -19.47 12.01
CA VAL A 110 -12.16 -18.23 12.77
C VAL A 110 -13.63 -17.83 12.74
N CYS A 111 -14.27 -17.84 11.57
CA CYS A 111 -15.66 -17.43 11.42
C CYS A 111 -16.63 -18.34 12.19
N GLU A 112 -16.39 -19.66 12.16
CA GLU A 112 -17.14 -20.66 12.93
C GLU A 112 -16.94 -20.43 14.43
N GLN A 113 -15.70 -20.21 14.86
CA GLN A 113 -15.36 -19.95 16.26
C GLN A 113 -16.09 -18.71 16.82
N ILE A 114 -16.21 -17.63 16.04
CA ILE A 114 -16.86 -16.39 16.50
C ILE A 114 -18.34 -16.30 16.10
N GLY A 115 -18.88 -17.31 15.41
CA GLY A 115 -20.28 -17.38 15.01
C GLY A 115 -20.69 -16.27 14.03
N ILE A 116 -19.95 -16.13 12.91
CA ILE A 116 -20.33 -15.27 11.77
C ILE A 116 -20.39 -16.06 10.46
N PRO A 117 -21.31 -15.73 9.54
CA PRO A 117 -21.33 -16.31 8.20
C PRO A 117 -20.11 -15.87 7.39
N TYR A 118 -19.71 -16.70 6.44
CA TYR A 118 -18.53 -16.45 5.61
C TYR A 118 -18.73 -16.95 4.18
N GLN A 119 -18.03 -16.33 3.23
CA GLN A 119 -18.06 -16.73 1.81
C GLN A 119 -16.68 -16.58 1.15
N LEU A 120 -16.44 -17.36 0.11
CA LEU A 120 -15.30 -17.21 -0.79
C LEU A 120 -15.76 -16.49 -2.05
N LYS A 121 -14.99 -15.49 -2.50
CA LYS A 121 -15.16 -14.86 -3.80
C LYS A 121 -13.87 -14.96 -4.59
N ASP A 122 -14.00 -15.30 -5.87
CA ASP A 122 -12.89 -15.38 -6.79
C ASP A 122 -12.74 -14.07 -7.57
N PHE A 123 -11.57 -13.46 -7.46
CA PHE A 123 -11.16 -12.30 -8.24
C PHE A 123 -9.84 -12.53 -8.99
N SER A 124 -9.45 -13.77 -9.24
CA SER A 124 -8.24 -14.15 -10.01
C SER A 124 -8.18 -13.43 -11.36
N ARG A 125 -9.29 -13.42 -12.12
CA ARG A 125 -9.37 -12.70 -13.39
C ARG A 125 -9.16 -11.19 -13.24
N GLN A 126 -9.75 -10.57 -12.23
CA GLN A 126 -9.61 -9.15 -11.95
C GLN A 126 -8.19 -8.83 -11.48
N TYR A 127 -7.58 -9.69 -10.67
CA TYR A 127 -6.19 -9.55 -10.25
C TYR A 127 -5.25 -9.62 -11.44
N TRP A 128 -5.40 -10.63 -12.29
CA TRP A 128 -4.61 -10.78 -13.50
C TRP A 128 -4.68 -9.52 -14.37
N THR A 129 -5.90 -9.08 -14.70
CA THR A 129 -6.12 -7.98 -15.64
C THR A 129 -5.86 -6.58 -15.07
N ARG A 130 -6.24 -6.31 -13.81
CA ARG A 130 -6.17 -4.96 -13.22
C ARG A 130 -4.88 -4.72 -12.43
N VAL A 131 -4.18 -5.76 -12.00
CA VAL A 131 -2.99 -5.65 -11.15
C VAL A 131 -1.77 -6.25 -11.82
N PHE A 132 -1.84 -7.52 -12.24
CA PHE A 132 -0.67 -8.24 -12.71
C PHE A 132 -0.21 -7.79 -14.09
N THR A 133 -1.11 -7.72 -15.08
CA THR A 133 -0.78 -7.26 -16.44
C THR A 133 -0.17 -5.85 -16.45
N PRO A 134 -0.74 -4.82 -15.78
CA PRO A 134 -0.10 -3.51 -15.72
C PRO A 134 1.28 -3.53 -15.03
N ALA A 135 1.46 -4.40 -14.02
CA ALA A 135 2.76 -4.55 -13.38
C ALA A 135 3.79 -5.21 -14.32
N LEU A 136 3.39 -6.21 -15.11
CA LEU A 136 4.23 -6.83 -16.16
C LEU A 136 4.66 -5.80 -17.21
N GLU A 137 3.76 -4.94 -17.66
CA GLU A 137 4.08 -3.85 -18.60
C GLU A 137 5.09 -2.88 -18.00
N ALA A 138 4.88 -2.43 -16.76
CA ALA A 138 5.81 -1.55 -16.05
C ALA A 138 7.20 -2.18 -15.89
N TRP A 139 7.27 -3.45 -15.44
CA TRP A 139 8.53 -4.19 -15.33
C TRP A 139 9.22 -4.34 -16.69
N THR A 140 8.48 -4.68 -17.75
CA THR A 140 9.01 -4.81 -19.12
C THR A 140 9.66 -3.51 -19.58
N ASN A 141 9.06 -2.37 -19.23
CA ASN A 141 9.59 -1.03 -19.50
C ASN A 141 10.68 -0.57 -18.51
N GLY A 142 11.19 -1.47 -17.66
CA GLY A 142 12.26 -1.19 -16.70
C GLY A 142 11.83 -0.39 -15.48
N GLN A 143 10.53 -0.19 -15.26
CA GLN A 143 10.01 0.45 -14.06
C GLN A 143 9.92 -0.55 -12.90
N THR A 144 9.76 -0.04 -11.67
CA THR A 144 9.49 -0.86 -10.49
C THR A 144 8.10 -0.49 -9.97
N PRO A 145 7.03 -1.16 -10.43
CA PRO A 145 5.68 -0.90 -9.98
C PRO A 145 5.51 -1.26 -8.50
N ASN A 146 4.55 -0.60 -7.86
CA ASN A 146 3.93 -1.07 -6.62
C ASN A 146 2.55 -1.64 -6.99
N PRO A 147 2.39 -2.97 -7.14
CA PRO A 147 1.13 -3.54 -7.61
C PRO A 147 -0.02 -3.19 -6.65
N ASP A 148 -0.96 -2.37 -7.11
CA ASP A 148 -2.00 -1.74 -6.28
C ASP A 148 -3.19 -2.69 -6.01
N CYS A 149 -2.88 -3.80 -5.35
CA CYS A 149 -3.85 -4.83 -4.98
C CYS A 149 -4.95 -4.28 -4.05
N GLY A 150 -4.61 -3.25 -3.26
CA GLY A 150 -5.53 -2.54 -2.39
C GLY A 150 -6.64 -1.87 -3.20
N ARG A 151 -6.27 -0.97 -4.10
CA ARG A 151 -7.21 -0.19 -4.92
C ARG A 151 -8.05 -1.05 -5.84
N GLU A 152 -7.42 -1.98 -6.56
CA GLU A 152 -8.06 -2.70 -7.67
C GLU A 152 -8.90 -3.89 -7.21
N ILE A 153 -8.47 -4.57 -6.15
CA ILE A 153 -9.13 -5.80 -5.71
C ILE A 153 -9.95 -5.56 -4.45
N LYS A 154 -9.32 -5.20 -3.34
CA LYS A 154 -10.03 -5.09 -2.06
C LYS A 154 -11.01 -3.91 -2.04
N PHE A 155 -10.56 -2.74 -2.51
CA PHE A 155 -11.37 -1.54 -2.65
C PHE A 155 -11.94 -1.37 -4.06
N GLY A 156 -11.70 -2.32 -4.97
CA GLY A 156 -12.26 -2.35 -6.32
C GLY A 156 -13.21 -3.52 -6.42
N ALA A 157 -12.76 -4.61 -7.05
CA ALA A 157 -13.58 -5.79 -7.35
C ALA A 157 -14.40 -6.32 -6.16
N LEU A 158 -13.80 -6.44 -4.97
CA LEU A 158 -14.51 -6.86 -3.77
C LEU A 158 -15.57 -5.82 -3.38
N PHE A 159 -15.19 -4.56 -3.21
CA PHE A 159 -16.09 -3.48 -2.81
C PHE A 159 -17.30 -3.37 -3.77
N GLU A 160 -17.04 -3.38 -5.08
CA GLU A 160 -18.06 -3.39 -6.14
C GLU A 160 -18.97 -4.63 -6.06
N SER A 161 -18.44 -5.78 -5.62
CA SER A 161 -19.22 -7.02 -5.48
C SER A 161 -20.10 -7.08 -4.24
N ILE A 162 -19.90 -6.21 -3.25
CA ILE A 162 -20.65 -6.22 -1.99
C ILE A 162 -21.52 -4.98 -1.80
N ILE A 163 -21.18 -3.86 -2.44
CA ILE A 163 -21.90 -2.59 -2.35
C ILE A 163 -22.40 -2.23 -3.76
N SER A 164 -23.66 -2.55 -4.03
CA SER A 164 -24.31 -2.20 -5.29
C SER A 164 -24.61 -0.70 -5.38
N PRO A 165 -24.79 -0.13 -6.59
CA PRO A 165 -25.27 1.24 -6.75
C PRO A 165 -26.57 1.47 -5.96
N GLY A 166 -26.58 2.50 -5.11
CA GLY A 166 -27.72 2.83 -4.24
C GLY A 166 -27.73 2.12 -2.87
N ASP A 167 -26.83 1.16 -2.63
CA ASP A 167 -26.66 0.56 -1.31
C ASP A 167 -26.12 1.59 -0.30
N LYS A 168 -26.85 1.75 0.80
CA LYS A 168 -26.52 2.67 1.90
C LYS A 168 -26.23 1.95 3.22
N SER A 169 -26.42 0.63 3.28
CA SER A 169 -26.35 -0.17 4.50
C SER A 169 -25.21 -1.17 4.52
N THR A 170 -24.50 -1.38 3.41
CA THR A 170 -23.32 -2.27 3.38
C THR A 170 -22.01 -1.50 3.54
N TRP A 171 -21.11 -2.08 4.33
CA TRP A 171 -19.79 -1.54 4.68
C TRP A 171 -18.72 -2.61 4.55
N LEU A 172 -17.50 -2.19 4.22
CA LEU A 172 -16.30 -3.02 4.18
C LEU A 172 -15.45 -2.80 5.43
N ALA A 173 -15.12 -3.85 6.17
CA ALA A 173 -14.11 -3.79 7.21
C ALA A 173 -12.84 -4.53 6.78
N THR A 174 -11.68 -4.02 7.17
CA THR A 174 -10.40 -4.65 6.83
C THR A 174 -9.44 -4.59 8.02
N GLY A 175 -8.53 -5.56 8.11
CA GLY A 175 -7.46 -5.56 9.11
C GLY A 175 -6.30 -4.63 8.81
N HIS A 176 -6.53 -3.52 8.09
CA HIS A 176 -5.46 -2.57 7.81
C HIS A 176 -5.19 -1.66 9.01
N TYR A 177 -3.92 -1.32 9.15
CA TYR A 177 -3.41 -0.34 10.10
C TYR A 177 -3.52 1.05 9.48
N ALA A 178 -4.72 1.61 9.51
CA ALA A 178 -5.00 2.99 9.16
C ALA A 178 -6.20 3.50 9.96
N LYS A 179 -6.42 4.82 9.98
CA LYS A 179 -7.57 5.44 10.63
C LYS A 179 -8.36 6.24 9.62
N ILE A 180 -9.69 6.21 9.72
CA ILE A 180 -10.54 7.18 9.04
C ILE A 180 -11.00 8.19 10.09
N SER A 181 -10.80 9.47 9.80
CA SER A 181 -11.38 10.57 10.56
C SER A 181 -12.38 11.30 9.69
N TYR A 182 -13.34 12.02 10.28
CA TYR A 182 -14.35 12.76 9.54
C TYR A 182 -14.22 14.25 9.79
N HIS A 183 -14.28 15.02 8.70
CA HIS A 183 -14.31 16.47 8.72
C HIS A 183 -15.45 16.93 7.82
N HIS A 184 -16.40 17.70 8.36
CA HIS A 184 -17.65 18.07 7.67
C HIS A 184 -18.35 16.88 6.99
N GLY A 185 -18.38 15.72 7.65
CA GLY A 185 -19.02 14.50 7.13
C GLY A 185 -18.25 13.77 6.02
N ARG A 186 -17.02 14.20 5.69
CA ARG A 186 -16.18 13.60 4.64
C ARG A 186 -15.01 12.83 5.27
N PRO A 187 -14.68 11.62 4.76
CA PRO A 187 -13.63 10.80 5.34
C PRO A 187 -12.24 11.31 4.95
N ARG A 188 -11.32 11.25 5.91
CA ARG A 188 -9.89 11.55 5.75
C ARG A 188 -9.07 10.36 6.23
N LEU A 189 -8.14 9.90 5.38
CA LEU A 189 -7.22 8.82 5.72
C LEU A 189 -6.08 9.33 6.62
N MET A 190 -5.96 8.72 7.78
CA MET A 190 -5.01 9.08 8.84
C MET A 190 -4.12 7.89 9.16
N ARG A 191 -2.88 8.14 9.64
CA ARG A 191 -1.98 7.04 10.04
C ARG A 191 -2.55 6.33 11.24
N ALA A 192 -2.31 5.03 11.30
CA ALA A 192 -2.55 4.25 12.51
C ALA A 192 -1.67 4.70 13.67
N LYS A 193 -2.07 4.31 14.88
CA LYS A 193 -1.28 4.48 16.11
C LYS A 193 0.06 3.77 16.03
N ASP A 194 0.10 2.59 15.42
CA ASP A 194 1.33 1.83 15.18
C ASP A 194 2.04 2.35 13.91
N GLY A 195 2.98 3.27 14.09
CA GLY A 195 3.74 3.86 12.99
C GLY A 195 4.62 2.85 12.23
N ASN A 196 4.98 1.71 12.84
CA ASN A 196 5.78 0.67 12.19
C ASN A 196 4.94 -0.23 11.30
N LYS A 197 3.66 -0.36 11.61
CA LYS A 197 2.69 -1.12 10.82
C LYS A 197 1.81 -0.28 9.93
N ASP A 198 1.92 1.04 9.98
CA ASP A 198 1.08 1.93 9.22
C ASP A 198 1.00 1.55 7.72
N GLN A 199 -0.23 1.44 7.23
CA GLN A 199 -0.54 1.03 5.87
C GLN A 199 -1.17 2.16 5.04
N THR A 200 -1.14 3.42 5.50
CA THR A 200 -1.67 4.55 4.72
C THR A 200 -0.97 4.76 3.39
N TYR A 201 0.30 4.33 3.27
CA TYR A 201 1.03 4.33 2.01
C TYR A 201 0.30 3.50 0.93
N TYR A 202 -0.13 2.28 1.27
CA TYR A 202 -0.85 1.39 0.35
C TYR A 202 -2.32 1.77 0.13
N LEU A 203 -2.88 2.57 1.02
CA LEU A 203 -4.26 3.07 0.93
C LEU A 203 -4.35 4.45 0.30
N SER A 204 -3.22 5.06 -0.09
CA SER A 204 -3.16 6.43 -0.60
C SER A 204 -3.92 6.63 -1.92
N SER A 205 -4.17 5.55 -2.66
CA SER A 205 -4.90 5.52 -3.91
C SER A 205 -6.39 5.16 -3.75
N VAL A 206 -6.85 4.90 -2.53
CA VAL A 206 -8.26 4.59 -2.25
C VAL A 206 -9.06 5.90 -2.19
N GLY A 207 -10.00 6.06 -3.12
CA GLY A 207 -10.86 7.24 -3.22
C GLY A 207 -11.80 7.42 -2.03
N GLU A 208 -12.21 8.66 -1.80
CA GLU A 208 -13.10 9.06 -0.70
C GLU A 208 -14.40 8.26 -0.65
N SER A 209 -15.03 8.04 -1.80
CA SER A 209 -16.28 7.28 -1.93
C SER A 209 -16.20 5.90 -1.28
N LYS A 210 -15.08 5.21 -1.46
CA LYS A 210 -14.78 3.89 -0.87
C LYS A 210 -14.47 4.00 0.62
N LEU A 211 -13.67 5.00 1.02
CA LEU A 211 -13.37 5.26 2.44
C LEU A 211 -14.63 5.58 3.25
N LYS A 212 -15.63 6.23 2.65
CA LYS A 212 -16.90 6.56 3.30
C LYS A 212 -17.70 5.34 3.76
N ARG A 213 -17.41 4.16 3.20
CA ARG A 213 -18.03 2.86 3.53
C ARG A 213 -17.02 1.84 4.05
N THR A 214 -15.90 2.31 4.60
CA THR A 214 -14.82 1.45 5.09
C THR A 214 -14.61 1.61 6.58
N LEU A 215 -14.31 0.50 7.27
CA LEU A 215 -13.91 0.46 8.67
C LEU A 215 -12.48 -0.09 8.80
N PHE A 216 -11.70 0.52 9.70
CA PHE A 216 -10.39 0.04 10.14
C PHE A 216 -10.36 -0.17 11.66
N PRO A 217 -10.90 -1.29 12.17
CA PRO A 217 -11.02 -1.53 13.62
C PRO A 217 -9.69 -1.59 14.38
N LEU A 218 -8.58 -1.79 13.68
CA LEU A 218 -7.24 -1.91 14.29
C LEU A 218 -6.50 -0.57 14.46
N SER A 219 -7.12 0.54 14.03
CA SER A 219 -6.48 1.86 13.87
C SER A 219 -5.73 2.38 15.12
N ASP A 220 -6.28 2.11 16.30
CA ASP A 220 -5.79 2.60 17.59
C ASP A 220 -5.07 1.50 18.42
N LEU A 221 -4.70 0.39 17.76
CA LEU A 221 -3.98 -0.74 18.36
C LEU A 221 -2.56 -0.87 17.79
N THR A 222 -1.69 -1.53 18.55
CA THR A 222 -0.35 -1.92 18.10
C THR A 222 -0.33 -3.39 17.72
N LYS A 223 0.60 -3.82 16.85
CA LYS A 223 0.72 -5.23 16.48
C LYS A 223 0.86 -6.17 17.68
N PRO A 224 1.68 -5.85 18.71
CA PRO A 224 1.72 -6.65 19.94
C PRO A 224 0.36 -6.75 20.63
N SER A 225 -0.37 -5.63 20.76
CA SER A 225 -1.72 -5.64 21.35
C SER A 225 -2.71 -6.51 20.56
N ILE A 226 -2.62 -6.49 19.23
CA ILE A 226 -3.46 -7.32 18.35
C ILE A 226 -3.15 -8.81 18.53
N ARG A 227 -1.87 -9.18 18.65
CA ARG A 227 -1.49 -10.58 18.96
C ARG A 227 -1.99 -11.01 20.35
N ALA A 228 -1.89 -10.15 21.35
CA ALA A 228 -2.40 -10.43 22.69
C ALA A 228 -3.94 -10.62 22.68
N LEU A 229 -4.68 -9.77 21.96
CA LEU A 229 -6.13 -9.92 21.78
C LEU A 229 -6.48 -11.24 21.07
N ALA A 230 -5.72 -11.62 20.04
CA ALA A 230 -5.95 -12.88 19.36
C ALA A 230 -5.77 -14.09 20.30
N GLN A 231 -4.76 -14.05 21.17
CA GLN A 231 -4.52 -15.08 22.19
C GLN A 231 -5.62 -15.09 23.27
N GLU A 232 -6.03 -13.92 23.75
CA GLU A 232 -7.11 -13.77 24.74
C GLU A 232 -8.44 -14.33 24.22
N MET A 233 -8.78 -14.00 22.98
CA MET A 233 -9.95 -14.51 22.26
C MET A 233 -9.78 -15.97 21.80
N LYS A 234 -8.60 -16.57 22.04
CA LYS A 234 -8.22 -17.92 21.64
C LYS A 234 -8.42 -18.19 20.15
N LEU A 235 -8.21 -17.19 19.29
CA LEU A 235 -8.41 -17.33 17.84
C LEU A 235 -7.43 -18.36 17.28
N SER A 236 -7.92 -19.24 16.41
CA SER A 236 -7.09 -20.26 15.74
C SER A 236 -5.87 -19.68 14.98
N THR A 237 -5.93 -18.41 14.58
CA THR A 237 -4.86 -17.70 13.87
C THR A 237 -3.90 -16.91 14.78
N ALA A 238 -4.03 -17.00 16.10
CA ALA A 238 -3.25 -16.19 17.05
C ALA A 238 -1.72 -16.32 16.90
N GLU A 239 -1.25 -17.54 16.61
CA GLU A 239 0.17 -17.85 16.42
C GLU A 239 0.64 -17.71 14.97
N ARG A 240 -0.26 -17.36 14.05
CA ARG A 240 0.06 -17.29 12.63
C ARG A 240 1.16 -16.25 12.34
N GLY A 241 2.09 -16.63 11.47
CA GLY A 241 3.12 -15.74 10.94
C GLY A 241 2.53 -14.60 10.13
N GLU A 242 3.33 -13.55 9.90
CA GLU A 242 2.94 -12.49 8.96
C GLU A 242 3.16 -12.97 7.53
N SER A 243 2.21 -12.68 6.64
CA SER A 243 2.41 -12.89 5.21
C SER A 243 3.37 -11.83 4.68
N MET A 244 4.45 -12.25 4.05
CA MET A 244 5.34 -11.36 3.28
C MET A 244 5.20 -11.67 1.78
N GLY A 245 5.83 -10.85 0.93
CA GLY A 245 5.85 -11.05 -0.52
C GLY A 245 4.79 -10.25 -1.27
N LEU A 246 4.64 -10.56 -2.56
CA LEU A 246 3.66 -9.94 -3.42
C LEU A 246 2.26 -10.39 -2.99
N CYS A 247 1.35 -9.45 -2.82
CA CYS A 247 0.01 -9.74 -2.29
C CYS A 247 -0.67 -10.82 -3.15
N PHE A 248 -1.12 -11.90 -2.50
CA PHE A 248 -1.80 -13.08 -3.08
C PHE A 248 -0.94 -14.05 -3.90
N VAL A 249 0.25 -13.66 -4.36
CA VAL A 249 1.19 -14.54 -5.11
C VAL A 249 2.12 -15.31 -4.17
N GLY A 250 2.22 -14.87 -2.91
CA GLY A 250 3.00 -15.50 -1.84
C GLY A 250 4.47 -15.04 -1.80
N GLU A 251 5.24 -15.66 -0.90
CA GLU A 251 6.68 -15.41 -0.78
C GLU A 251 7.45 -16.17 -1.87
N ARG A 252 7.79 -15.48 -2.96
CA ARG A 252 8.70 -16.05 -3.98
C ARG A 252 10.15 -15.77 -3.57
N ARG A 253 10.83 -16.79 -3.01
CA ARG A 253 12.26 -16.71 -2.61
C ARG A 253 13.18 -16.24 -3.75
N LYS A 254 12.78 -16.44 -5.01
CA LYS A 254 13.47 -15.97 -6.22
C LYS A 254 12.49 -15.25 -7.13
N PHE A 255 12.18 -14.00 -6.79
CA PHE A 255 11.26 -13.16 -7.55
C PHE A 255 11.65 -13.03 -9.04
N ASP A 256 12.95 -12.98 -9.35
CA ASP A 256 13.44 -12.94 -10.72
C ASP A 256 13.07 -14.20 -11.53
N GLN A 257 13.03 -15.38 -10.89
CA GLN A 257 12.61 -16.60 -11.56
C GLN A 257 11.12 -16.58 -11.88
N PHE A 258 10.31 -16.11 -10.94
CA PHE A 258 8.88 -15.92 -11.16
C PHE A 258 8.61 -14.97 -12.34
N LEU A 259 9.28 -13.82 -12.40
CA LEU A 259 9.10 -12.89 -13.53
C LEU A 259 9.58 -13.47 -14.86
N SER A 260 10.57 -14.37 -14.87
CA SER A 260 11.09 -14.97 -16.10
C SER A 260 10.09 -15.89 -16.82
N GLU A 261 9.04 -16.32 -16.14
CA GLU A 261 7.93 -17.08 -16.73
C GLU A 261 7.00 -16.19 -17.57
N TYR A 262 6.99 -14.87 -17.32
CA TYR A 262 6.08 -13.92 -17.96
C TYR A 262 6.79 -12.87 -18.83
N ILE A 263 8.02 -12.52 -18.49
CA ILE A 263 8.80 -11.49 -19.17
C ILE A 263 9.99 -12.16 -19.87
N PRO A 264 10.07 -12.11 -21.21
CA PRO A 264 11.22 -12.63 -21.95
C PRO A 264 12.53 -12.00 -21.46
N THR A 265 13.55 -12.83 -21.31
CA THR A 265 14.89 -12.37 -20.97
C THR A 265 15.44 -11.51 -22.12
N THR A 266 15.75 -10.25 -21.83
CA THR A 266 16.35 -9.31 -22.79
C THR A 266 17.68 -8.82 -22.25
N HIS A 267 18.78 -9.24 -22.86
CA HIS A 267 20.11 -8.87 -22.41
C HIS A 267 20.41 -7.39 -22.69
N GLY A 268 21.13 -6.76 -21.76
CA GLY A 268 21.57 -5.37 -21.90
C GLY A 268 22.85 -5.09 -21.10
N PRO A 269 23.63 -4.07 -21.49
CA PRO A 269 24.91 -3.79 -20.86
C PRO A 269 24.74 -3.16 -19.47
N ILE A 270 25.66 -3.46 -18.57
CA ILE A 270 25.82 -2.75 -17.30
C ILE A 270 27.03 -1.83 -17.39
N LEU A 271 26.81 -0.52 -17.23
CA LEU A 271 27.80 0.53 -17.46
C LEU A 271 28.22 1.19 -16.14
N LEU A 272 29.53 1.35 -15.91
CA LEU A 272 30.07 2.00 -14.72
C LEU A 272 30.21 3.51 -14.91
N TYR A 273 29.42 4.29 -14.17
CA TYR A 273 29.54 5.75 -14.16
C TYR A 273 30.79 6.21 -13.37
N PRO A 274 31.48 7.30 -13.77
CA PRO A 274 31.24 8.14 -14.95
C PRO A 274 31.90 7.64 -16.23
N SER A 275 32.75 6.62 -16.17
CA SER A 275 33.51 6.12 -17.32
C SER A 275 32.64 5.59 -18.47
N MET A 276 31.40 5.21 -18.16
CA MET A 276 30.47 4.48 -19.01
C MET A 276 31.04 3.17 -19.59
N LYS A 277 32.12 2.65 -19.00
CA LYS A 277 32.70 1.36 -19.39
C LYS A 277 31.72 0.24 -19.06
N GLN A 278 31.50 -0.66 -20.01
CA GLN A 278 30.76 -1.89 -19.76
C GLN A 278 31.55 -2.80 -18.81
N ILE A 279 30.89 -3.21 -17.72
CA ILE A 279 31.48 -4.05 -16.67
C ILE A 279 30.71 -5.36 -16.46
N GLY A 280 29.65 -5.58 -17.24
CA GLY A 280 28.83 -6.78 -17.20
C GLY A 280 27.59 -6.65 -18.08
N GLU A 281 26.69 -7.61 -17.94
CA GLU A 281 25.38 -7.64 -18.61
C GLU A 281 24.29 -8.06 -17.62
N HIS A 282 23.08 -7.54 -17.81
CA HIS A 282 21.88 -7.93 -17.05
C HIS A 282 20.92 -8.74 -17.93
N LYS A 283 19.99 -9.47 -17.30
CA LYS A 283 19.01 -10.34 -17.97
C LYS A 283 17.66 -9.65 -18.23
N GLY A 284 17.67 -8.34 -18.36
CA GLY A 284 16.45 -7.52 -18.48
C GLY A 284 16.37 -6.43 -17.44
N LEU A 285 15.75 -5.30 -17.79
CA LEU A 285 15.70 -4.12 -16.95
C LEU A 285 14.91 -4.33 -15.65
N HIS A 286 13.93 -5.25 -15.65
CA HIS A 286 13.10 -5.58 -14.49
C HIS A 286 13.87 -6.24 -13.33
N THR A 287 15.04 -6.83 -13.61
CA THR A 287 15.81 -7.63 -12.64
C THR A 287 16.40 -6.83 -11.48
N LEU A 288 16.56 -5.51 -11.65
CA LEU A 288 17.10 -4.63 -10.61
C LEU A 288 16.31 -3.32 -10.54
N THR A 289 16.17 -2.78 -9.33
CA THR A 289 15.54 -1.47 -9.06
C THR A 289 16.60 -0.41 -8.79
N ILE A 290 16.30 0.86 -9.08
CA ILE A 290 17.19 1.99 -8.74
C ILE A 290 17.53 1.96 -7.24
N GLY A 291 18.82 2.10 -6.92
CA GLY A 291 19.41 2.00 -5.58
C GLY A 291 19.67 0.57 -5.10
N GLN A 292 19.29 -0.46 -5.86
CA GLN A 292 19.61 -1.85 -5.52
C GLN A 292 21.08 -2.15 -5.80
N ASN A 293 21.72 -2.93 -4.92
CA ASN A 293 23.04 -3.48 -5.17
C ASN A 293 22.96 -4.49 -6.33
N ALA A 294 23.68 -4.22 -7.42
CA ALA A 294 23.69 -5.01 -8.64
C ALA A 294 24.41 -6.36 -8.50
N ARG A 295 25.26 -6.53 -7.47
CA ARG A 295 25.99 -7.79 -7.16
C ARG A 295 26.73 -8.40 -8.37
N ILE A 296 27.40 -7.57 -9.15
CA ILE A 296 28.13 -8.00 -10.35
C ILE A 296 29.37 -8.82 -9.93
N PRO A 297 29.55 -10.06 -10.43
CA PRO A 297 30.71 -10.88 -10.10
C PRO A 297 32.04 -10.21 -10.45
N GLY A 298 33.07 -10.45 -9.63
CA GLY A 298 34.42 -9.94 -9.88
C GLY A 298 34.64 -8.46 -9.55
N GLN A 299 33.62 -7.74 -9.08
CA GLN A 299 33.76 -6.34 -8.67
C GLN A 299 34.23 -6.23 -7.21
N PRO A 300 35.29 -5.43 -6.94
CA PRO A 300 35.87 -5.31 -5.60
C PRO A 300 34.98 -4.53 -4.63
N LYS A 301 34.06 -3.71 -5.15
CA LYS A 301 33.10 -2.91 -4.38
C LYS A 301 31.68 -3.28 -4.76
N LYS A 302 30.74 -2.98 -3.85
CA LYS A 302 29.31 -3.02 -4.16
C LYS A 302 29.00 -1.91 -5.17
N LEU A 303 28.19 -2.24 -6.17
CA LEU A 303 27.74 -1.30 -7.18
C LEU A 303 26.22 -1.18 -7.10
N PHE A 304 25.71 0.03 -7.23
CA PHE A 304 24.29 0.35 -7.07
C PHE A 304 23.73 0.89 -8.37
N VAL A 305 22.52 0.47 -8.74
CA VAL A 305 21.84 0.96 -9.96
C VAL A 305 21.44 2.42 -9.77
N ALA A 306 22.08 3.34 -10.50
CA ALA A 306 21.77 4.76 -10.45
C ALA A 306 20.57 5.10 -11.32
N ARG A 307 20.52 4.55 -12.54
CA ARG A 307 19.44 4.79 -13.51
C ARG A 307 19.44 3.71 -14.60
N LYS A 308 18.40 3.73 -15.43
CA LYS A 308 18.23 2.87 -16.61
C LYS A 308 18.09 3.78 -17.83
N GLU A 309 18.86 3.53 -18.87
CA GLU A 309 18.92 4.37 -20.08
C GLU A 309 18.87 3.48 -21.32
N GLY A 310 17.77 3.56 -22.08
CA GLY A 310 17.53 2.61 -23.16
C GLY A 310 17.53 1.18 -22.64
N THR A 311 18.40 0.33 -23.19
CA THR A 311 18.59 -1.06 -22.74
C THR A 311 19.66 -1.21 -21.65
N ALA A 312 20.33 -0.14 -21.23
CA ALA A 312 21.45 -0.20 -20.30
C ALA A 312 21.05 0.06 -18.84
N MET A 313 21.75 -0.60 -17.92
CA MET A 313 21.77 -0.23 -16.50
C MET A 313 23.04 0.53 -16.17
N VAL A 314 22.91 1.73 -15.61
CA VAL A 314 24.05 2.53 -15.17
C VAL A 314 24.24 2.36 -13.67
N VAL A 315 25.45 2.01 -13.23
CA VAL A 315 25.79 1.76 -11.83
C VAL A 315 26.88 2.68 -11.30
N VAL A 316 26.89 2.85 -9.97
CA VAL A 316 27.85 3.68 -9.19
C VAL A 316 28.41 2.87 -8.01
N ASP A 317 29.58 3.24 -7.49
CA ASP A 317 30.31 2.46 -6.47
C ASP A 317 30.10 2.91 -5.02
N ASP A 318 29.18 3.86 -4.79
CA ASP A 318 28.80 4.35 -3.47
C ASP A 318 27.27 4.44 -3.34
N VAL A 319 26.75 4.01 -2.19
CA VAL A 319 25.33 4.14 -1.84
C VAL A 319 24.91 5.60 -1.62
N ASN A 320 25.87 6.49 -1.31
CA ASN A 320 25.66 7.92 -1.15
C ASN A 320 26.02 8.72 -2.40
N HIS A 321 26.29 8.06 -3.53
CA HIS A 321 26.70 8.74 -4.76
C HIS A 321 25.65 9.77 -5.21
N PRO A 322 26.04 11.00 -5.63
CA PRO A 322 25.08 12.05 -6.02
C PRO A 322 24.07 11.63 -7.10
N ALA A 323 24.46 10.77 -8.04
CA ALA A 323 23.57 10.22 -9.06
C ALA A 323 22.42 9.32 -8.52
N LEU A 324 22.46 8.91 -7.26
CA LEU A 324 21.34 8.23 -6.57
C LEU A 324 20.41 9.22 -5.85
N MET A 325 20.85 10.47 -5.71
CA MET A 325 20.10 11.52 -5.02
C MET A 325 19.18 12.22 -6.01
N CYS A 326 18.02 12.64 -5.51
CA CYS A 326 17.02 13.31 -6.30
C CYS A 326 16.41 14.42 -5.46
N GLU A 327 16.51 15.66 -5.93
CA GLU A 327 15.93 16.82 -5.26
C GLU A 327 14.49 17.07 -5.70
N SER A 328 14.08 16.55 -6.87
CA SER A 328 12.71 16.72 -7.33
C SER A 328 12.22 15.60 -8.24
N VAL A 329 10.94 15.24 -8.11
CA VAL A 329 10.28 14.23 -8.94
C VAL A 329 9.06 14.83 -9.63
N ALA A 330 8.86 14.47 -10.90
CA ALA A 330 7.61 14.72 -11.61
C ALA A 330 6.59 13.65 -11.22
N LEU A 331 5.39 14.06 -10.82
CA LEU A 331 4.30 13.17 -10.45
C LEU A 331 3.31 13.09 -11.62
N VAL A 332 3.08 11.87 -12.09
CA VAL A 332 2.07 11.53 -13.10
C VAL A 332 0.90 10.81 -12.43
N ASP A 333 -0.30 10.97 -12.98
CA ASP A 333 -1.54 10.30 -12.52
C ASP A 333 -1.83 10.41 -11.01
N TRP A 334 -1.34 11.48 -10.40
CA TRP A 334 -1.46 11.72 -8.96
C TRP A 334 -2.88 12.24 -8.63
N LYS A 335 -3.43 11.87 -7.47
CA LYS A 335 -4.79 12.26 -7.04
C LYS A 335 -4.83 12.53 -5.54
N TRP A 336 -5.67 13.49 -5.14
CA TRP A 336 -6.10 13.58 -3.74
C TRP A 336 -7.11 12.50 -3.42
N ILE A 337 -7.15 12.12 -2.14
CA ILE A 337 -8.20 11.25 -1.61
C ILE A 337 -9.55 11.97 -1.71
N SER A 338 -9.60 13.26 -1.36
CA SER A 338 -10.83 14.06 -1.45
C SER A 338 -11.29 14.19 -2.91
N GLU A 339 -12.54 13.85 -3.14
CA GLU A 339 -13.21 13.92 -4.45
C GLU A 339 -13.94 15.26 -4.68
N ASN A 340 -13.96 16.17 -3.70
CA ASN A 340 -14.58 17.50 -3.86
C ASN A 340 -13.54 18.53 -4.27
N ALA A 341 -13.67 19.05 -5.49
CA ALA A 341 -12.73 20.01 -6.05
C ALA A 341 -12.66 21.32 -5.24
N GLU A 342 -13.78 21.83 -4.73
CA GLU A 342 -13.85 23.09 -3.97
C GLU A 342 -13.15 22.96 -2.61
N GLU A 343 -13.37 21.87 -1.85
CA GLU A 343 -12.64 21.62 -0.58
C GLU A 343 -11.13 21.51 -0.86
N VAL A 344 -10.78 20.81 -1.94
CA VAL A 344 -9.38 20.64 -2.34
C VAL A 344 -8.81 22.02 -2.71
N GLU A 345 -9.49 22.84 -3.49
CA GLU A 345 -9.04 24.20 -3.82
C GLU A 345 -8.87 25.09 -2.58
N GLU A 346 -9.86 25.16 -1.70
CA GLU A 346 -9.82 25.95 -0.48
C GLU A 346 -8.64 25.55 0.44
N LEU A 347 -8.43 24.24 0.60
CA LEU A 347 -7.32 23.72 1.40
C LEU A 347 -5.96 24.02 0.75
N ASN A 348 -5.89 24.09 -0.58
CA ASN A 348 -4.68 24.49 -1.31
C ASN A 348 -4.33 25.92 -1.04
N GLU A 349 -5.29 26.81 -1.24
CA GLU A 349 -5.09 28.25 -1.11
C GLU A 349 -4.62 28.59 0.31
N LYS A 350 -5.26 28.00 1.32
CA LYS A 350 -4.91 28.21 2.73
C LYS A 350 -3.50 27.79 3.09
N ALA A 351 -2.94 26.82 2.38
CA ALA A 351 -1.64 26.26 2.70
C ALA A 351 -0.56 26.58 1.66
N SER A 352 -0.95 27.18 0.55
CA SER A 352 -0.04 27.66 -0.48
C SER A 352 0.88 28.72 0.10
N THR A 353 2.13 28.63 -0.30
CA THR A 353 3.15 29.65 -0.06
C THR A 353 3.62 30.20 -1.40
N ALA A 354 4.42 31.25 -1.40
CA ALA A 354 5.08 31.74 -2.61
C ALA A 354 5.91 30.65 -3.32
N GLU A 355 6.33 29.62 -2.59
CA GLU A 355 7.13 28.52 -3.12
C GLU A 355 6.28 27.33 -3.61
N GLY A 356 4.97 27.30 -3.36
CA GLY A 356 4.10 26.15 -3.61
C GLY A 356 3.51 25.59 -2.31
N ILE A 357 3.05 24.33 -2.36
CA ILE A 357 2.31 23.71 -1.25
C ILE A 357 3.23 22.83 -0.41
N PRO A 358 3.44 23.16 0.89
CA PRO A 358 4.24 22.34 1.78
C PRO A 358 3.54 21.02 2.08
N VAL A 359 4.25 19.92 1.83
CA VAL A 359 3.77 18.55 2.02
C VAL A 359 4.81 17.72 2.75
N VAL A 360 4.35 16.61 3.32
CA VAL A 360 5.24 15.56 3.83
C VAL A 360 5.05 14.33 2.96
N THR A 361 6.13 13.83 2.39
CA THR A 361 6.09 12.84 1.31
C THR A 361 6.87 11.58 1.67
N GLN A 362 6.45 10.47 1.08
CA GLN A 362 7.05 9.16 1.27
C GLN A 362 7.10 8.47 -0.09
N ILE A 363 8.30 8.17 -0.58
CA ILE A 363 8.49 7.61 -1.94
C ILE A 363 8.46 6.07 -1.91
N ARG A 364 8.88 5.47 -0.78
CA ARG A 364 8.89 4.01 -0.58
C ARG A 364 8.24 3.63 0.74
N HIS A 365 7.59 2.47 0.77
CA HIS A 365 7.11 1.91 2.03
C HIS A 365 8.26 1.78 3.04
N ARG A 366 8.02 2.15 4.31
CA ARG A 366 9.00 2.26 5.41
C ARG A 366 10.06 3.36 5.31
N MET A 367 10.05 4.19 4.27
CA MET A 367 10.86 5.41 4.25
C MET A 367 10.35 6.37 5.32
N THR A 368 11.25 7.01 6.08
CA THR A 368 10.90 8.14 6.93
C THR A 368 10.34 9.26 6.04
N PRO A 369 9.11 9.75 6.29
CA PRO A 369 8.56 10.80 5.46
C PRO A 369 9.43 12.07 5.52
N VAL A 370 9.62 12.72 4.38
CA VAL A 370 10.45 13.92 4.22
C VAL A 370 9.59 15.12 3.85
N PRO A 371 9.93 16.33 4.31
CA PRO A 371 9.24 17.54 3.86
C PRO A 371 9.57 17.81 2.39
N GLY A 372 8.58 18.31 1.66
CA GLY A 372 8.71 18.72 0.27
C GLY A 372 7.74 19.83 -0.08
N ILE A 373 7.93 20.41 -1.26
CA ILE A 373 7.07 21.44 -1.83
C ILE A 373 6.49 20.91 -3.13
N LEU A 374 5.17 20.88 -3.19
CA LEU A 374 4.40 20.48 -4.36
C LEU A 374 4.09 21.72 -5.21
N ARG A 375 4.39 21.66 -6.51
CA ARG A 375 4.17 22.75 -7.47
C ARG A 375 3.46 22.22 -8.70
N LYS A 376 2.59 23.03 -9.28
CA LYS A 376 2.07 22.81 -10.64
C LYS A 376 3.19 23.09 -11.63
N LEU A 377 3.42 22.17 -12.58
CA LEU A 377 4.38 22.39 -13.67
C LEU A 377 3.85 23.37 -14.71
#